data_AF-A0A3L6M0Y9-F1
#
_entry.id   AF-A0A3L6M0Y9-F1
#
_cell.length_a   1.000
_cell.length_b   1.000
_cell.length_c   1.000
_cell.angle_alpha   90.00
_cell.angle_beta   90.00
_cell.angle_gamma   90.00
#
_symmetry.space_group_name_H-M   'P 1'
#
loop_
_entity.id
_entity.type
_entity.pdbx_description
1 polymer ?
#
loop_
_entity_poly.entity_id
_entity_poly.type
_entity_poly.pdbx_seq_one_letter_code
_entity_poly.pdbx_strand_id
1 'polypeptide(L)'
;MRSAHTTEVTVSALEPRPNNTANDLFPDTLPPVTPALWPTRGTRADEALQALLQGPQNQADYWIGWRLAAYVQSLEDDGWHFITRDIIKPGCRRPIKEYRLDRADPGTSAALIARGAA
;
A
#
# COMPACT_ATOMS: atom_id res chain seq x y z
N MET A 1 36.42 0.93 52.86
CA MET A 1 36.50 1.02 51.39
C MET A 1 35.43 0.11 50.82
N ARG A 2 34.48 0.68 50.07
CA ARG A 2 33.23 0.06 49.63
C ARG A 2 33.37 -0.27 48.16
N SER A 3 33.39 -1.54 47.79
CA SER A 3 33.43 -1.97 46.38
C SER A 3 32.03 -2.40 45.98
N ALA A 4 31.48 -1.71 44.98
CA ALA A 4 30.15 -1.90 44.46
C ALA A 4 30.05 -3.21 43.66
N HIS A 5 28.98 -3.97 43.88
CA HIS A 5 28.60 -5.09 43.02
C HIS A 5 27.87 -4.55 41.79
N THR A 6 28.46 -4.75 40.61
CA THR A 6 27.81 -4.49 39.32
C THR A 6 26.67 -5.50 39.12
N THR A 7 25.45 -5.02 38.90
CA THR A 7 24.30 -5.85 38.53
C THR A 7 24.21 -5.86 37.00
N GLU A 8 24.42 -7.03 36.38
CA GLU A 8 24.09 -7.23 34.96
C GLU A 8 22.56 -7.25 34.83
N VAL A 9 22.01 -6.26 34.14
CA VAL A 9 20.60 -6.25 33.73
C VAL A 9 20.51 -7.10 32.47
N THR A 10 20.10 -8.35 32.62
CA THR A 10 19.67 -9.20 31.51
C THR A 10 18.43 -8.58 30.88
N VAL A 11 18.62 -7.92 29.73
CA VAL A 11 17.53 -7.43 28.88
C VAL A 11 16.82 -8.64 28.28
N SER A 12 15.75 -9.10 28.94
CA SER A 12 14.92 -10.18 28.42
C SER A 12 14.15 -9.73 27.18
N ALA A 13 14.61 -10.26 26.06
CA ALA A 13 13.86 -10.68 24.87
C ALA A 13 12.93 -9.66 24.20
N LEU A 14 13.49 -9.03 23.18
CA LEU A 14 12.81 -8.46 22.01
C LEU A 14 12.24 -9.62 21.15
N GLU A 15 11.11 -10.21 21.54
CA GLU A 15 10.38 -11.09 20.60
C GLU A 15 9.53 -10.22 19.65
N PRO A 16 9.66 -10.37 18.32
CA PRO A 16 8.72 -9.80 17.38
C PRO A 16 7.39 -10.53 17.56
N ARG A 17 6.40 -9.84 18.14
CA ARG A 17 5.05 -10.39 18.29
C ARG A 17 4.51 -10.80 16.91
N PRO A 18 4.01 -12.02 16.74
CA PRO A 18 3.42 -12.45 15.48
C PRO A 18 2.17 -11.62 15.22
N ASN A 19 2.24 -10.80 14.17
CA ASN A 19 1.17 -10.24 13.35
C ASN A 19 -0.16 -10.00 14.09
N ASN A 20 -0.36 -8.74 14.47
CA ASN A 20 -1.60 -8.22 15.02
C ASN A 20 -2.73 -8.27 13.97
N THR A 21 -3.32 -9.45 13.80
CA THR A 21 -4.60 -9.69 13.11
C THR A 21 -5.74 -9.85 14.13
N ALA A 22 -5.58 -9.31 15.33
CA ALA A 22 -6.67 -9.21 16.28
C ALA A 22 -7.54 -8.01 15.88
N ASN A 23 -8.85 -8.23 15.72
CA ASN A 23 -9.82 -7.14 15.67
C ASN A 23 -9.49 -6.16 16.81
N ASP A 24 -9.38 -4.88 16.49
CA ASP A 24 -9.08 -3.86 17.50
C ASP A 24 -10.11 -3.96 18.62
N LEU A 25 -9.62 -4.09 19.85
CA LEU A 25 -10.45 -4.21 21.05
C LEU A 25 -11.16 -2.88 21.38
N PHE A 26 -10.70 -1.78 20.78
CA PHE A 26 -11.25 -0.43 20.97
C PHE A 26 -11.50 0.25 19.61
N PRO A 27 -12.45 -0.28 18.82
CA PRO A 27 -12.72 0.25 17.47
C PRO A 27 -13.11 1.74 17.49
N ASP A 28 -13.73 2.22 18.58
CA ASP A 28 -14.15 3.62 18.75
C ASP A 28 -12.98 4.59 19.03
N THR A 29 -11.79 4.06 19.34
CA THR A 29 -10.59 4.88 19.60
C THR A 29 -9.66 4.97 18.40
N LEU A 30 -9.94 4.20 17.34
CA LEU A 30 -9.17 4.27 16.11
C LEU A 30 -9.34 5.67 15.49
N PRO A 31 -8.24 6.28 15.01
CA PRO A 31 -8.35 7.51 14.26
C PRO A 31 -9.25 7.27 13.04
N PRO A 32 -10.10 8.25 12.68
CA PRO A 32 -10.96 8.11 11.51
C PRO A 32 -10.11 7.82 10.26
N VAL A 33 -10.45 6.74 9.56
CA VAL A 33 -9.79 6.37 8.32
C VAL A 33 -10.08 7.45 7.28
N THR A 34 -9.04 8.12 6.80
CA THR A 34 -9.19 9.10 5.71
C THR A 34 -9.24 8.31 4.39
N PRO A 35 -10.36 8.36 3.63
CA PRO A 35 -10.45 7.66 2.37
C PRO A 35 -9.48 8.27 1.34
N ALA A 36 -8.92 7.42 0.48
CA ALA A 36 -8.13 7.87 -0.67
C ALA A 36 -8.92 8.84 -1.54
N LEU A 37 -8.24 9.87 -2.06
CA LEU A 37 -8.85 10.87 -2.91
C LEU A 37 -9.03 10.31 -4.32
N TRP A 38 -10.26 10.41 -4.83
CA TRP A 38 -10.51 10.07 -6.22
C TRP A 38 -9.88 11.12 -7.14
N PRO A 39 -9.04 10.71 -8.11
CA PRO A 39 -8.46 11.65 -9.06
C PRO A 39 -9.55 12.36 -9.88
N THR A 40 -9.22 13.55 -10.37
CA THR A 40 -10.13 14.31 -11.24
C THR A 40 -10.40 13.51 -12.52
N ARG A 41 -11.69 13.40 -12.89
CA ARG A 41 -12.10 12.62 -14.06
C ARG A 41 -11.39 13.07 -15.34
N GLY A 42 -10.98 12.11 -16.17
CA GLY A 42 -10.31 12.37 -17.44
C GLY A 42 -8.84 12.80 -17.32
N THR A 43 -8.28 12.80 -16.11
CA THR A 43 -6.83 12.93 -15.91
C THR A 43 -6.14 11.59 -16.15
N ARG A 44 -4.83 11.62 -16.38
CA ARG A 44 -4.03 10.40 -16.52
C ARG A 44 -4.00 9.54 -15.25
N ALA A 45 -4.11 10.16 -14.07
CA ALA A 45 -4.24 9.45 -12.80
C ALA A 45 -5.59 8.73 -12.71
N ASP A 46 -6.68 9.35 -13.17
CA ASP A 46 -8.00 8.70 -13.27
C ASP A 46 -7.96 7.50 -14.22
N GLU A 47 -7.40 7.66 -15.42
CA GLU A 47 -7.23 6.55 -16.36
C GLU A 47 -6.38 5.40 -15.80
N ALA A 48 -5.27 5.72 -15.12
CA ALA A 48 -4.43 4.73 -14.45
C ALA A 48 -5.19 3.99 -13.35
N LEU A 49 -5.93 4.72 -12.51
CA LEU A 49 -6.75 4.13 -11.46
C LEU A 49 -7.83 3.22 -12.04
N GLN A 50 -8.53 3.62 -13.10
CA GLN A 50 -9.52 2.76 -13.76
C GLN A 50 -8.90 1.46 -14.28
N ALA A 51 -7.70 1.51 -14.87
CA ALA A 51 -6.99 0.32 -15.32
C ALA A 51 -6.60 -0.60 -14.15
N LEU A 52 -6.15 -0.02 -13.03
CA LEU A 52 -5.76 -0.75 -11.81
C LEU A 52 -6.96 -1.35 -11.06
N LEU A 53 -8.15 -0.74 -11.18
CA LEU A 53 -9.40 -1.29 -10.67
C LEU A 53 -9.83 -2.55 -11.42
N GLN A 54 -9.55 -2.62 -12.73
CA GLN A 54 -9.85 -3.78 -13.58
C GLN A 54 -8.87 -4.95 -13.35
N GLY A 55 -7.63 -4.66 -12.96
CA GLY A 55 -6.65 -5.68 -12.65
C GLY A 55 -5.22 -5.14 -12.50
N PRO A 56 -4.25 -6.01 -12.17
CA PRO A 56 -2.85 -5.63 -12.07
C PRO A 56 -2.34 -5.00 -13.37
N GLN A 57 -1.53 -3.94 -13.26
CA GLN A 57 -0.94 -3.23 -14.40
C GLN A 57 0.59 -3.22 -14.30
N ASN A 58 1.25 -3.20 -15.46
CA ASN A 58 2.70 -3.04 -15.56
C ASN A 58 3.05 -2.15 -16.76
N GLN A 59 4.28 -1.64 -16.81
CA GLN A 59 4.70 -0.68 -17.82
C GLN A 59 4.67 -1.22 -19.27
N ALA A 60 4.72 -2.54 -19.47
CA ALA A 60 4.69 -3.15 -20.79
C ALA A 60 3.28 -3.31 -21.34
N ASP A 61 2.29 -3.57 -20.48
CA ASP A 61 0.88 -3.75 -20.87
C ASP A 61 0.03 -2.49 -20.78
N TYR A 62 0.51 -1.48 -20.04
CA TYR A 62 -0.21 -0.23 -19.84
C TYR A 62 -0.21 0.62 -21.13
N TRP A 63 -1.28 0.48 -21.91
CA TRP A 63 -1.45 1.07 -23.22
C TRP A 63 -1.74 2.59 -23.21
N ILE A 64 -2.18 3.11 -22.07
CA ILE A 64 -2.67 4.50 -21.93
C ILE A 64 -1.52 5.52 -21.95
N GLY A 65 -0.30 5.09 -21.62
CA GLY A 65 0.88 5.94 -21.71
C GLY A 65 2.16 5.30 -21.19
N TRP A 66 3.27 6.04 -21.28
CA TRP A 66 4.61 5.52 -20.95
C TRP A 66 5.04 5.75 -19.49
N ARG A 67 4.16 6.33 -18.64
CA ARG A 67 4.49 6.78 -17.27
C ARG A 67 3.61 6.16 -16.19
N LEU A 68 3.31 4.87 -16.27
CA LEU A 68 2.47 4.19 -15.27
C LEU A 68 2.95 4.45 -13.84
N ALA A 69 4.27 4.29 -13.60
CA ALA A 69 4.85 4.48 -12.27
C ALA A 69 4.66 5.90 -11.71
N ALA A 70 4.65 6.93 -12.57
CA ALA A 70 4.41 8.29 -12.12
C ALA A 70 2.94 8.51 -11.71
N TYR A 71 2.01 7.88 -12.41
CA TYR A 71 0.59 7.94 -12.05
C TYR A 71 0.30 7.12 -10.79
N VAL A 72 0.96 5.97 -10.61
CA VAL A 72 0.90 5.21 -9.36
C VAL A 72 1.40 6.05 -8.19
N GLN A 73 2.56 6.72 -8.32
CA GLN A 73 3.06 7.61 -7.27
C GLN A 73 2.07 8.73 -6.93
N SER A 74 1.49 9.38 -7.94
CA SER A 74 0.47 10.41 -7.72
C SER A 74 -0.75 9.87 -6.97
N LEU A 75 -1.15 8.63 -7.24
CA LEU A 75 -2.27 7.98 -6.54
C LEU A 75 -1.88 7.62 -5.11
N GLU A 76 -0.64 7.20 -4.86
CA GLU A 76 -0.12 6.99 -3.51
C GLU A 76 -0.12 8.28 -2.68
N ASP A 77 0.28 9.39 -3.30
CA ASP A 77 0.23 10.71 -2.66
C ASP A 77 -1.23 11.12 -2.33
N ASP A 78 -2.19 10.68 -3.14
CA ASP A 78 -3.64 10.84 -2.90
C ASP A 78 -4.23 9.82 -1.90
N GLY A 79 -3.40 8.94 -1.32
CA GLY A 79 -3.79 7.99 -0.28
C GLY A 79 -4.21 6.60 -0.77
N TRP A 80 -4.02 6.28 -2.06
CA TRP A 80 -4.22 4.92 -2.58
C TRP A 80 -3.05 4.03 -2.21
N HIS A 81 -3.32 2.76 -1.94
CA HIS A 81 -2.28 1.79 -1.62
C HIS A 81 -2.15 0.71 -2.71
N PHE A 82 -0.92 0.35 -3.03
CA PHE A 82 -0.60 -0.64 -4.06
C PHE A 82 0.33 -1.74 -3.56
N ILE A 83 0.02 -2.97 -3.93
CA ILE A 83 0.93 -4.10 -3.80
C ILE A 83 1.81 -4.13 -5.04
N THR A 84 3.12 -4.03 -4.83
CA THR A 84 4.10 -4.00 -5.90
C THR A 84 4.93 -5.29 -5.92
N ARG A 85 5.15 -5.86 -7.11
CA ARG A 85 6.06 -6.99 -7.30
C ARG A 85 6.86 -6.86 -8.59
N ASP A 86 8.03 -7.49 -8.61
CA ASP A 86 8.83 -7.62 -9.84
C ASP A 86 8.39 -8.86 -10.64
N ILE A 87 8.17 -8.68 -11.94
CA ILE A 87 7.80 -9.76 -12.87
C ILE A 87 8.81 -9.82 -14.02
N ILE A 88 9.01 -11.03 -14.57
CA ILE A 88 9.76 -11.24 -15.81
C ILE A 88 8.74 -11.47 -16.92
N LYS A 89 8.79 -10.65 -17.98
CA LYS A 89 7.86 -10.72 -19.12
C LYS A 89 8.62 -11.00 -20.41
N PRO A 90 8.08 -11.83 -21.32
CA PRO A 90 8.66 -11.99 -22.67
C PRO A 90 8.84 -10.63 -23.37
N GLY A 91 10.00 -10.44 -24.01
CA GLY A 91 10.35 -9.18 -24.67
C GLY A 91 10.95 -8.10 -23.76
N CYS A 92 10.92 -8.27 -22.43
CA CYS A 92 11.58 -7.37 -21.49
C CYS A 92 12.95 -7.92 -21.06
N ARG A 93 14.02 -7.17 -21.29
CA ARG A 93 15.40 -7.58 -20.92
C ARG A 93 15.62 -7.64 -19.40
N ARG A 94 14.87 -6.84 -18.63
CA ARG A 94 14.98 -6.73 -17.17
C ARG A 94 13.62 -6.99 -16.53
N PRO A 95 13.57 -7.44 -15.26
CA PRO A 95 12.33 -7.46 -14.50
C PRO A 95 11.67 -6.09 -14.52
N ILE A 96 10.34 -6.08 -14.62
CA ILE A 96 9.51 -4.88 -14.58
C ILE A 96 8.60 -4.92 -13.36
N LYS A 97 8.22 -3.74 -12.87
CA LYS A 97 7.27 -3.61 -11.77
C LYS A 97 5.84 -3.85 -12.27
N GLU A 98 5.11 -4.66 -11.52
CA GLU A 98 3.67 -4.82 -11.61
C GLU A 98 3.02 -4.29 -10.33
N TYR A 99 1.96 -3.51 -10.53
CA TYR A 99 1.21 -2.83 -9.49
C TYR A 99 -0.20 -3.41 -9.45
N ARG A 100 -0.67 -3.71 -8.25
CA ARG A 100 -2.05 -4.13 -7.99
C ARG A 100 -2.62 -3.28 -6.89
N LEU A 101 -3.86 -2.81 -7.06
CA LEU A 101 -4.55 -2.07 -6.02
C LEU A 101 -4.71 -2.93 -4.75
N ASP A 102 -4.31 -2.37 -3.60
CA ASP A 102 -4.49 -3.03 -2.32
C ASP A 102 -5.88 -2.73 -1.76
N ARG A 103 -6.84 -3.61 -2.03
CA ARG A 103 -8.22 -3.44 -1.57
C ARG A 103 -8.40 -3.71 -0.07
N ALA A 104 -7.39 -4.27 0.60
CA ALA A 104 -7.44 -4.52 2.04
C ALA A 104 -6.96 -3.31 2.85
N ASP A 105 -6.22 -2.39 2.23
CA ASP A 105 -5.81 -1.14 2.84
C ASP A 105 -7.04 -0.30 3.26
N PRO A 106 -7.09 0.21 4.50
CA PRO A 106 -8.26 0.95 5.00
C PRO A 106 -8.63 2.18 4.17
N GLY A 107 -7.64 2.98 3.72
CA GLY A 107 -7.89 4.21 2.95
C GLY A 107 -8.44 3.90 1.57
N THR A 108 -7.86 2.91 0.91
CA THR A 108 -8.30 2.38 -0.39
C THR A 108 -9.70 1.78 -0.29
N SER A 109 -9.94 0.91 0.69
CA SER A 109 -11.24 0.26 0.92
C SER A 109 -12.34 1.28 1.21
N ALA A 110 -12.06 2.27 2.07
CA ALA A 110 -13.01 3.34 2.37
C ALA A 110 -13.37 4.17 1.12
N ALA A 111 -12.40 4.47 0.26
CA ALA A 111 -12.64 5.19 -1.00
C ALA A 111 -13.50 4.39 -1.98
N LEU A 112 -13.30 3.07 -2.06
CA LEU A 112 -14.10 2.17 -2.89
C LEU A 112 -15.54 2.05 -2.39
N ILE A 113 -15.73 1.86 -1.08
CA ILE A 113 -17.06 1.78 -0.44
C ILE A 113 -17.83 3.09 -0.67
N ALA A 114 -17.20 4.24 -0.46
CA ALA A 114 -17.84 5.55 -0.63
C ALA A 114 -18.34 5.79 -2.07
N ARG A 115 -17.69 5.18 -3.07
CA ARG A 115 -18.07 5.26 -4.50
C ARG A 115 -19.06 4.16 -4.91
N GLY A 116 -19.29 3.15 -4.08
CA GLY A 116 -20.06 1.94 -4.43
C GLY A 116 -19.31 0.99 -5.37
N ALA A 117 -17.97 0.99 -5.32
CA ALA A 117 -17.08 0.18 -6.16
C ALA A 117 -16.38 -0.96 -5.39
N ALA A 118 -16.92 -1.34 -4.24
CA ALA A 118 -16.40 -2.40 -3.36
C ALA A 118 -16.57 -3.80 -3.96
#